data_AF-A0A3D3YXS1-F1
#
_entry.id   AF-A0A3D3YXS1-F1
#
_cell.length_a   1.000
_cell.length_b   1.000
_cell.length_c   1.000
_cell.angle_alpha   90.00
_cell.angle_beta   90.00
_cell.angle_gamma   90.00
#
_symmetry.space_group_name_H-M   'P 1'
#
loop_
_entity.id
_entity.type
_entity.pdbx_description
1 polymer ?
#
loop_
_entity_poly.entity_id
_entity_poly.type
_entity_poly.pdbx_seq_one_letter_code
_entity_poly.pdbx_strand_id
1 'polypeptide(L)'
;MSNTPIRVAIVGVGNCASSLVQGIEYYKDADPSATVPGLMHVKLGPYHVRDVQVVAAFDVDGKKVGRDVAEAIFTEPNNTIKFSDVPPLGVDVQRGPTLDGLGKY
;
A
#
# COMPACT_ATOMS: atom_id res chain seq x y z
N MET A 1 17.36 -8.74 -5.94
CA MET A 1 16.61 -7.46 -5.92
C MET A 1 17.01 -6.67 -7.15
N SER A 2 16.08 -6.02 -7.85
CA SER A 2 16.50 -5.12 -8.92
C SER A 2 17.27 -3.95 -8.31
N ASN A 3 18.23 -3.38 -9.04
CA ASN A 3 19.09 -2.31 -8.53
C ASN A 3 18.35 -0.95 -8.43
N THR A 4 17.03 -0.93 -8.66
CA THR A 4 16.23 0.28 -8.77
C THR A 4 14.81 0.03 -8.23
N PRO A 5 14.56 0.28 -6.93
CA PRO A 5 13.21 0.12 -6.36
C PRO A 5 12.23 1.13 -6.97
N ILE A 6 10.98 0.72 -7.14
CA ILE A 6 9.86 1.61 -7.48
C ILE A 6 9.35 2.24 -6.18
N ARG A 7 9.73 3.49 -5.97
CA ARG A 7 9.32 4.27 -4.79
C ARG A 7 7.94 4.87 -5.02
N VAL A 8 6.96 4.40 -4.25
CA VAL A 8 5.55 4.81 -4.36
C VAL A 8 5.16 5.69 -3.17
N ALA A 9 4.44 6.77 -3.47
CA ALA A 9 3.72 7.56 -2.48
C ALA A 9 2.22 7.29 -2.60
N ILE A 10 1.53 7.16 -1.47
CA ILE A 10 0.08 6.94 -1.41
C ILE A 10 -0.60 8.23 -0.98
N VAL A 11 -1.65 8.66 -1.69
CA VAL A 11 -2.52 9.77 -1.29
C VAL A 11 -3.92 9.22 -1.07
N GLY A 12 -4.38 9.24 0.18
CA GLY A 12 -5.59 8.55 0.63
C GLY A 12 -5.30 7.10 0.99
N VAL A 13 -5.19 6.82 2.29
CA VAL A 13 -4.92 5.48 2.85
C VAL A 13 -6.24 4.74 3.06
N GLY A 14 -7.02 4.60 1.98
CA GLY A 14 -8.32 3.94 1.96
C GLY A 14 -8.26 2.42 1.74
N ASN A 15 -9.40 1.79 1.46
CA ASN A 15 -9.48 0.37 1.12
C ASN A 15 -8.58 -0.03 -0.07
N CYS A 16 -8.49 0.79 -1.11
CA CYS A 16 -7.59 0.52 -2.24
C CYS A 16 -6.11 0.49 -1.81
N ALA A 17 -5.70 1.43 -0.95
CA ALA A 17 -4.35 1.43 -0.39
C ALA A 17 -4.12 0.19 0.47
N SER A 18 -5.11 -0.21 1.27
CA SER A 18 -5.03 -1.43 2.08
C SER A 18 -4.84 -2.68 1.24
N SER A 19 -5.65 -2.88 0.19
CA SER A 19 -5.51 -4.00 -0.73
C SER A 19 -4.17 -3.97 -1.50
N LEU A 20 -3.68 -2.79 -1.88
CA LEU A 20 -2.39 -2.64 -2.55
C LEU A 20 -1.22 -3.04 -1.63
N VAL A 21 -1.15 -2.48 -0.43
CA VAL A 21 -0.04 -2.74 0.51
C VAL A 21 -0.03 -4.20 0.95
N GLN A 22 -1.20 -4.77 1.24
CA GLN A 22 -1.32 -6.21 1.49
C GLN A 22 -0.88 -7.04 0.28
N GLY A 23 -1.24 -6.64 -0.94
CA GLY A 23 -0.86 -7.35 -2.17
C GLY A 23 0.65 -7.33 -2.45
N ILE A 24 1.31 -6.21 -2.18
CA ILE A 24 2.78 -6.10 -2.30
C ILE A 24 3.45 -7.11 -1.36
N GLU A 25 3.00 -7.16 -0.10
CA GLU A 25 3.56 -8.07 0.90
C GLU A 25 3.24 -9.54 0.56
N TYR A 26 1.99 -9.85 0.24
CA TYR A 26 1.53 -11.21 -0.05
C TYR A 26 2.26 -11.84 -1.25
N TYR A 27 2.53 -11.06 -2.29
CA TYR A 27 3.16 -11.54 -3.53
C TYR A 27 4.66 -11.19 -3.64
N LYS A 28 5.29 -10.68 -2.56
CA LYS A 28 6.72 -10.29 -2.61
C LYS A 28 7.64 -11.45 -3.01
N ASP A 29 7.29 -12.67 -2.62
CA ASP A 29 8.06 -13.89 -2.88
C ASP A 29 7.47 -14.80 -3.95
N ALA A 30 6.48 -14.31 -4.71
CA ALA A 30 5.92 -15.07 -5.84
C ALA A 30 7.00 -15.42 -6.87
N ASP A 31 6.91 -16.61 -7.46
CA ASP A 31 7.80 -17.01 -8.56
C ASP A 31 7.53 -16.11 -9.78
N PRO A 32 8.56 -15.49 -10.39
CA PRO A 32 8.39 -14.66 -11.59
C PRO A 32 7.67 -15.35 -12.76
N SER A 33 7.72 -16.68 -12.83
CA SER A 33 7.08 -17.51 -13.86
C SER A 33 5.65 -17.97 -13.49
N ALA A 34 5.21 -17.73 -12.25
CA ALA A 34 3.89 -18.13 -11.82
C ALA A 34 2.78 -17.23 -12.39
N THR A 35 1.63 -17.83 -12.63
CA THR A 35 0.39 -17.11 -12.93
C THR A 35 -0.31 -16.76 -11.62
N VAL A 36 -0.40 -15.47 -11.31
CA VAL A 36 -1.09 -14.95 -10.12
C VAL A 36 -2.40 -14.30 -10.53
N PRO A 37 -3.56 -14.68 -9.96
CA PRO A 37 -4.84 -14.04 -10.26
C PRO A 37 -4.79 -12.52 -10.04
N GLY A 38 -5.20 -11.75 -11.05
CA GLY A 38 -5.21 -10.29 -11.00
C GLY A 38 -3.89 -9.60 -11.42
N LEU A 39 -2.79 -10.35 -11.60
CA LEU A 39 -1.55 -9.84 -12.17
C LEU A 39 -1.34 -10.42 -13.56
N MET A 40 -1.08 -9.56 -14.55
CA MET A 40 -0.64 -10.02 -15.87
C MET A 40 0.74 -10.68 -15.80
N HIS A 41 1.64 -10.14 -14.98
CA HIS A 41 2.98 -10.67 -14.74
C HIS A 41 3.40 -10.43 -13.28
N VAL A 42 4.00 -11.43 -12.64
CA VAL A 42 4.67 -11.25 -11.32
C VAL A 42 5.90 -10.34 -11.46
N LYS A 43 6.59 -10.43 -12.60
CA LYS A 43 7.70 -9.56 -12.98
C LYS A 43 7.42 -8.88 -14.31
N LEU A 44 7.22 -7.55 -14.28
CA LEU A 44 7.00 -6.72 -15.46
C LEU A 44 8.31 -6.03 -15.86
N GLY A 45 8.90 -6.46 -16.98
CA GLY A 45 10.23 -6.00 -17.38
C GLY A 45 11.27 -6.34 -16.30
N PRO A 46 12.05 -5.37 -15.78
CA PRO A 46 13.00 -5.63 -14.71
C PRO A 46 12.36 -5.72 -13.31
N TYR A 47 11.09 -5.30 -13.15
CA TYR A 47 10.49 -5.05 -11.84
C TYR A 47 9.61 -6.21 -11.38
N HIS A 48 9.93 -6.75 -10.22
CA HIS A 48 9.10 -7.71 -9.50
C HIS A 48 8.13 -6.97 -8.55
N VAL A 49 7.04 -7.61 -8.13
CA VAL A 49 6.16 -7.08 -7.06
C VAL A 49 6.95 -6.58 -5.83
N ARG A 50 7.98 -7.31 -5.36
CA ARG A 50 8.83 -6.90 -4.22
C ARG A 50 9.62 -5.61 -4.43
N ASP A 51 9.77 -5.17 -5.67
CA ASP A 51 10.50 -3.94 -5.98
C ASP A 51 9.62 -2.70 -5.77
N VAL A 52 8.31 -2.86 -5.54
CA VAL A 52 7.41 -1.77 -5.15
C VAL A 52 7.57 -1.50 -3.66
N GLN A 53 8.00 -0.28 -3.33
CA GLN A 53 8.22 0.16 -1.95
C GLN A 53 7.40 1.40 -1.66
N VAL A 54 6.54 1.33 -0.63
CA VAL A 54 5.86 2.52 -0.11
C VAL A 54 6.90 3.34 0.65
N VAL A 55 7.11 4.59 0.23
CA VAL A 55 8.08 5.51 0.84
C VAL A 55 7.45 6.75 1.45
N ALA A 56 6.17 6.99 1.17
CA ALA A 56 5.39 8.07 1.74
C ALA A 56 3.90 7.74 1.68
N ALA A 57 3.14 8.26 2.63
CA ALA A 57 1.69 8.19 2.60
C ALA A 57 1.09 9.47 3.16
N PHE A 58 -0.06 9.87 2.63
CA PHE A 58 -0.81 11.05 3.04
C PHE A 58 -2.27 10.70 3.28
N ASP A 59 -2.82 11.18 4.39
CA ASP A 59 -4.25 11.12 4.67
C ASP A 59 -4.69 12.37 5.44
N VAL A 60 -5.98 12.48 5.69
CA VAL A 60 -6.62 13.58 6.43
C VAL A 60 -7.36 13.08 7.67
N ASP A 61 -7.65 11.76 7.73
CA ASP A 61 -8.28 11.12 8.86
C ASP A 61 -7.34 11.08 10.07
N GLY A 62 -7.78 11.67 11.19
CA GLY A 62 -7.03 11.70 12.44
C GLY A 62 -6.79 10.34 13.07
N LYS A 63 -7.55 9.30 12.68
CA LYS A 63 -7.26 7.92 13.07
C LYS A 63 -6.05 7.35 12.36
N LYS A 64 -5.67 7.88 11.18
CA LYS A 64 -4.60 7.33 10.32
C LYS A 64 -3.32 8.16 10.38
N VAL A 65 -3.45 9.48 10.41
CA VAL A 65 -2.31 10.41 10.45
C VAL A 65 -1.44 10.14 11.68
N GLY A 66 -0.12 10.06 11.45
CA GLY A 66 0.89 9.79 12.48
C GLY A 66 1.09 8.31 12.82
N ARG A 67 0.40 7.39 12.14
CA ARG A 67 0.61 5.94 12.27
C ARG A 67 1.46 5.41 11.14
N ASP A 68 2.16 4.30 11.38
CA ASP A 68 2.82 3.54 10.33
C ASP A 68 1.79 3.07 9.28
N VAL A 69 2.16 3.08 8.00
CA VAL A 69 1.30 2.64 6.91
C VAL A 69 0.76 1.22 7.15
N ALA A 70 1.56 0.30 7.72
CA ALA A 70 1.11 -1.07 8.00
C ALA A 70 -0.05 -1.13 9.00
N GLU A 71 -0.15 -0.15 9.91
CA GLU A 71 -1.29 -0.01 10.83
C GLU A 71 -2.44 0.79 10.21
N ALA A 72 -2.13 1.90 9.54
CA ALA A 72 -3.11 2.81 8.98
C ALA A 72 -4.03 2.14 7.94
N ILE A 73 -3.51 1.18 7.16
CA ILE A 73 -4.30 0.44 6.17
C ILE A 73 -5.41 -0.43 6.78
N PHE A 74 -5.29 -0.82 8.05
CA PHE A 74 -6.30 -1.59 8.78
C PHE A 74 -7.15 -0.73 9.72
N THR A 75 -6.89 0.58 9.76
CA THR A 75 -7.64 1.50 10.62
C THR A 75 -8.97 1.87 9.97
N GLU A 76 -10.06 1.78 10.73
CA GLU A 76 -11.39 2.24 10.30
C GLU A 76 -11.35 3.67 9.71
N PRO A 77 -12.16 3.96 8.67
CA PRO A 77 -13.26 3.15 8.14
C PRO A 77 -12.83 2.11 7.09
N ASN A 78 -11.52 1.84 6.93
CA ASN A 78 -11.10 0.74 6.06
C ASN A 78 -11.66 -0.60 6.60
N ASN A 79 -12.19 -1.40 5.68
CA ASN A 79 -12.88 -2.65 5.97
C ASN A 79 -12.77 -3.65 4.82
N THR A 80 -11.83 -3.44 3.89
CA THR A 80 -11.48 -4.45 2.89
C THR A 80 -11.02 -5.75 3.56
N ILE A 81 -11.11 -6.86 2.84
CA ILE A 81 -10.67 -8.16 3.33
C ILE A 81 -9.19 -8.11 3.73
N LYS A 82 -8.88 -8.65 4.91
CA LYS A 82 -7.50 -8.87 5.34
C LYS A 82 -7.03 -10.23 4.83
N PHE A 83 -6.12 -10.24 3.87
CA PHE A 83 -5.55 -11.44 3.26
C PHE A 83 -4.03 -11.55 3.43
N SER A 84 -3.38 -10.51 3.98
CA SER A 84 -1.99 -10.54 4.40
C SER A 84 -1.81 -9.75 5.68
N ASP A 85 -0.97 -10.24 6.59
CA ASP A 85 -0.34 -9.40 7.59
C ASP A 85 0.74 -8.56 6.89
N VAL A 86 0.91 -7.31 7.34
CA VAL A 86 1.92 -6.39 6.82
C VAL A 86 2.82 -5.99 7.99
N PRO A 87 4.14 -6.28 7.93
CA PRO A 87 5.06 -5.85 8.97
C PRO A 87 5.20 -4.33 8.96
N PRO A 88 5.62 -3.70 10.09
CA PRO A 88 5.87 -2.26 10.13
C PRO A 88 6.80 -1.81 8.99
N LEU A 89 6.39 -0.76 8.27
CA LEU A 89 7.12 -0.28 7.11
C LEU A 89 8.13 0.83 7.46
N GLY A 90 8.03 1.43 8.64
CA GLY A 90 8.79 2.60 9.04
C GLY A 90 8.39 3.86 8.28
N VAL A 91 7.14 3.92 7.79
CA VAL A 91 6.62 5.02 6.99
C VAL A 91 5.35 5.52 7.65
N ASP A 92 5.43 6.68 8.30
CA ASP A 92 4.27 7.29 8.94
C ASP A 92 3.39 8.01 7.91
N VAL A 93 2.07 7.90 8.09
CA VAL A 93 1.08 8.65 7.32
C VAL A 93 1.14 10.12 7.71
N GLN A 94 1.45 10.98 6.74
CA GLN A 94 1.53 12.42 6.93
C GLN A 94 0.17 13.09 6.72
N ARG A 95 -0.04 14.23 7.39
CA ARG A 95 -1.25 15.04 7.17
C ARG A 95 -1.15 15.76 5.82
N GLY A 96 -1.93 15.33 4.83
CA GLY A 96 -2.11 16.08 3.58
C GLY A 96 -3.03 17.29 3.77
N PRO A 97 -3.18 18.24 2.83
CA PRO A 97 -4.24 19.25 2.87
C PRO A 97 -5.63 18.63 2.63
N THR A 98 -6.68 19.05 3.37
CA THR A 98 -8.03 18.47 3.18
C THR A 98 -8.69 18.87 1.89
N LEU A 99 -8.67 20.17 1.55
CA LEU A 99 -9.39 20.74 0.40
C LEU A 99 -10.85 20.23 0.35
N ASP A 100 -11.26 19.69 -0.78
CA ASP A 100 -12.59 19.12 -1.07
C ASP A 100 -12.63 17.59 -0.96
N GLY A 101 -11.61 16.96 -0.37
CA GLY A 101 -11.47 15.51 -0.27
C GLY A 101 -12.41 14.81 0.71
N LEU A 102 -13.20 15.55 1.50
CA LEU A 102 -14.20 15.00 2.42
C LEU A 102 -15.60 15.53 2.08
N GLY A 103 -16.46 14.65 1.59
CA GLY A 103 -17.87 14.92 1.32
C GLY A 103 -18.75 14.86 2.56
N LYS A 104 -20.01 15.26 2.42
CA LYS A 104 -21.04 15.19 3.47
C LYS A 104 -21.88 13.89 3.44
N TYR A 105 -21.57 12.98 2.51
CA TYR A 105 -22.36 11.79 2.20
C TYR A 105 -21.46 10.57 2.07
#